data_AF-A0A379F963-F1
#
_entry.id   AF-A0A379F963-F1
#
_cell.length_a   1.000
_cell.length_b   1.000
_cell.length_c   1.000
_cell.angle_alpha   90.00
_cell.angle_beta   90.00
_cell.angle_gamma   90.00
#
_symmetry.space_group_name_H-M   'P 1'
#
loop_
_entity.id
_entity.type
_entity.pdbx_description
1 polymer ?
#
loop_
_entity_poly.entity_id
_entity_poly.type
_entity_poly.pdbx_seq_one_letter_code
_entity_poly.pdbx_strand_id
1 'polypeptide(L)'
;MRKVRQRCGEVYRYAIITGRAEYNPAPDLATALTPPKKQHFPFLTAEELPYFLKDLAGYTGRMITKTATKIILLTVVRTQELRFARW
;
A
#
# COMPACT_ATOMS: atom_id res chain seq x y z
N MET A 1 6.27 -10.06 -7.67
CA MET A 1 5.52 -10.63 -8.82
C MET A 1 4.06 -11.01 -8.56
N ARG A 2 3.57 -11.14 -7.32
CA ARG A 2 2.18 -11.55 -7.03
C ARG A 2 1.10 -10.75 -7.78
N LYS A 3 1.16 -9.41 -7.76
CA LYS A 3 0.16 -8.55 -8.42
C LYS A 3 0.14 -8.71 -9.95
N VAL A 4 1.31 -8.78 -10.57
CA VAL A 4 1.44 -8.97 -12.03
C VAL A 4 0.87 -10.32 -12.45
N ARG A 5 1.27 -11.40 -11.74
CA ARG A 5 0.76 -12.75 -11.99
C ARG A 5 -0.76 -12.83 -11.85
N GLN A 6 -1.33 -12.16 -10.85
CA GLN A 6 -2.78 -12.09 -10.67
C GLN A 6 -3.46 -11.42 -11.87
N ARG A 7 -2.94 -10.28 -12.35
CA ARG A 7 -3.47 -9.59 -13.53
C ARG A 7 -3.36 -10.44 -14.80
N CYS A 8 -2.22 -11.09 -15.04
CA CYS A 8 -2.08 -12.03 -16.15
C CYS A 8 -3.11 -13.16 -16.05
N GLY A 9 -3.33 -13.73 -14.86
CA GLY A 9 -4.33 -14.76 -14.65
C GLY A 9 -5.77 -14.30 -14.93
N GLU A 10 -6.11 -13.06 -14.59
CA GLU A 10 -7.40 -12.44 -14.93
C GLU A 10 -7.58 -12.30 -16.45
N VAL A 11 -6.54 -11.85 -17.16
CA VAL A 11 -6.53 -11.73 -18.63
C VAL A 11 -6.71 -13.09 -19.30
N TYR A 12 -5.97 -14.12 -18.88
CA TYR A 12 -6.12 -15.47 -19.43
C TYR A 12 -7.49 -16.07 -19.14
N ARG A 13 -8.06 -15.82 -17.96
CA ARG A 13 -9.42 -16.28 -17.63
C ARG A 13 -10.46 -15.66 -18.57
N TYR A 14 -10.32 -14.37 -18.89
CA TYR A 14 -11.17 -13.72 -19.90
C TYR A 14 -10.94 -14.28 -21.31
N ALA A 15 -9.69 -14.53 -21.70
CA ALA A 15 -9.36 -15.13 -22.99
C ALA A 15 -9.98 -16.54 -23.15
N ILE A 16 -9.99 -17.35 -22.09
CA ILE A 16 -10.60 -18.68 -22.10
C ILE A 16 -12.12 -18.62 -22.27
N ILE A 17 -12.80 -17.78 -21.49
CA ILE A 17 -14.26 -17.62 -21.60
C ILE A 17 -14.66 -17.15 -23.00
N THR A 18 -13.80 -16.39 -23.66
CA THR A 18 -14.04 -15.86 -25.00
C THR A 18 -13.43 -16.71 -26.13
N GLY A 19 -12.92 -17.91 -25.82
CA GLY A 19 -12.38 -18.85 -26.81
C GLY A 19 -11.06 -18.43 -27.47
N ARG A 20 -10.36 -17.43 -26.94
CA ARG A 20 -9.06 -16.94 -27.44
C ARG A 20 -7.87 -17.72 -26.88
N ALA A 21 -8.07 -18.46 -25.80
CA ALA A 21 -7.08 -19.31 -25.17
C ALA A 21 -7.76 -20.55 -24.57
N GLU A 22 -7.01 -21.63 -24.39
CA GLU A 22 -7.52 -22.87 -23.80
C GLU A 22 -7.01 -23.08 -22.37
N TYR A 23 -5.92 -22.41 -22.01
CA TYR A 23 -5.19 -22.64 -20.76
C TYR A 23 -4.67 -21.35 -20.12
N ASN A 24 -4.57 -21.36 -18.79
CA ASN A 24 -4.03 -20.25 -18.00
C ASN A 24 -2.72 -20.69 -17.30
N PRO A 25 -1.55 -20.18 -17.73
CA PRO A 25 -0.26 -20.52 -17.13
C PRO A 25 0.07 -19.75 -15.84
N ALA A 26 -0.75 -18.74 -15.47
CA ALA A 26 -0.50 -17.92 -14.29
C ALA A 26 -0.48 -18.66 -12.93
N PRO A 27 -1.18 -19.80 -12.73
CA PRO A 27 -1.03 -20.62 -11.53
C PRO A 27 0.33 -21.31 -11.44
N ASP A 28 0.85 -21.86 -12.53
CA ASP A 28 2.11 -22.63 -12.55
C ASP A 28 3.31 -21.76 -12.16
N LEU A 29 3.28 -20.50 -12.60
CA LEU A 29 4.23 -19.46 -12.23
C LEU A 29 4.25 -19.15 -10.72
N ALA A 30 3.22 -19.51 -9.96
CA ALA A 30 3.21 -19.29 -8.52
C ALA A 30 4.27 -20.12 -7.79
N THR A 31 4.52 -21.34 -8.26
CA THR A 31 5.48 -22.27 -7.67
C THR A 31 6.90 -22.00 -8.16
N ALA A 32 7.04 -21.53 -9.41
CA ALA A 32 8.33 -21.21 -10.01
C ALA A 32 8.95 -19.89 -9.52
N LEU A 33 8.12 -18.94 -9.07
CA LEU A 33 8.59 -17.62 -8.64
C LEU A 33 8.85 -17.58 -7.14
N THR A 34 10.09 -17.31 -6.74
CA THR A 34 10.44 -17.08 -5.34
C THR A 34 9.67 -15.86 -4.80
N PRO A 35 8.91 -16.01 -3.70
CA PRO A 35 8.22 -14.87 -3.11
C PRO A 35 9.24 -13.86 -2.58
N PRO A 36 9.03 -12.55 -2.77
CA PRO A 36 9.89 -11.55 -2.18
C PRO A 36 9.84 -11.65 -0.65
N LYS A 37 11.00 -11.44 0.01
CA LYS A 37 11.04 -11.33 1.47
C LYS A 37 10.11 -10.19 1.89
N LYS A 38 9.14 -10.52 2.76
CA LYS A 38 8.23 -9.53 3.31
C LYS A 38 8.97 -8.74 4.38
N GLN A 39 9.07 -7.43 4.20
CA GLN A 39 9.39 -6.52 5.29
C GLN A 39 8.08 -6.04 5.90
N HIS A 40 7.92 -6.22 7.21
CA HIS A 40 6.79 -5.72 7.95
C HIS A 40 7.07 -4.26 8.35
N PHE A 41 6.07 -3.39 8.14
CA PHE A 41 6.08 -2.03 8.67
C PHE A 41 5.29 -2.05 9.98
N PRO A 42 5.96 -2.09 11.14
CA PRO A 42 5.26 -2.10 12.43
C PRO A 42 4.46 -0.82 12.60
N PHE A 43 3.32 -0.92 13.27
CA PHE A 43 2.50 0.23 13.62
C PHE A 43 3.12 0.97 14.81
N LEU A 44 2.80 2.26 14.93
CA LEU A 44 3.18 3.08 16.07
C LEU A 44 2.36 2.65 17.30
N THR A 45 3.03 2.20 18.35
CA THR A 45 2.37 1.80 19.60
C THR A 45 1.96 3.02 20.44
N ALA A 46 1.05 2.80 21.41
CA ALA A 46 0.61 3.86 22.32
C ALA A 46 1.77 4.40 23.19
N GLU A 47 2.73 3.56 23.53
CA GLU A 47 3.92 3.93 24.32
C GLU A 47 4.91 4.78 23.50
N GLU A 48 4.99 4.56 22.19
CA GLU A 48 5.83 5.33 21.27
C GLU A 48 5.22 6.68 20.87
N LEU A 49 3.89 6.83 21.00
CA LEU A 49 3.15 8.01 20.55
C LEU A 49 3.65 9.33 21.20
N PRO A 50 3.91 9.41 22.52
CA PRO A 50 4.44 10.63 23.13
C PRO A 50 5.79 11.05 22.55
N TYR A 51 6.68 10.08 22.28
CA TYR A 51 7.99 10.33 21.67
C TYR A 51 7.84 10.82 20.24
N PHE A 52 6.99 10.17 19.45
CA PHE A 52 6.69 10.59 18.09
C PHE A 52 6.13 12.02 18.03
N LEU A 53 5.22 12.39 18.93
CA LEU A 53 4.66 13.73 18.99
C LEU A 53 5.71 14.79 19.35
N LYS A 54 6.65 14.46 20.25
CA LYS A 54 7.78 15.32 20.59
C LYS A 54 8.70 15.54 19.39
N ASP A 55 9.03 14.47 18.67
CA ASP A 55 9.87 14.55 17.46
C ASP A 55 9.15 15.32 16.34
N LEU A 56 7.86 15.10 16.16
CA LEU A 56 7.03 15.85 15.22
C LEU A 56 6.97 17.34 15.59
N ALA A 57 6.94 17.68 16.88
CA ALA A 57 7.02 19.05 17.36
C ALA A 57 8.39 19.69 17.08
N GLY A 58 9.48 18.92 17.18
CA GLY A 58 10.84 19.34 16.83
C GLY A 58 11.18 19.33 15.34
N TYR A 59 10.33 18.73 14.50
CA TYR A 59 10.56 18.63 13.06
C TYR A 59 10.71 20.01 12.40
N THR A 60 11.89 20.27 11.82
CA THR A 60 12.31 21.52 11.17
C THR A 60 12.11 21.51 9.65
N GLY A 61 11.56 20.43 9.08
CA GLY A 61 11.26 20.34 7.66
C GLY A 61 10.01 21.15 7.27
N ARG A 62 9.35 20.74 6.18
CA ARG A 62 8.22 21.50 5.63
C ARG A 62 7.04 21.54 6.62
N MET A 63 6.54 22.75 6.92
CA MET A 63 5.39 22.97 7.80
C MET A 63 4.12 22.24 7.33
N ILE A 64 3.93 22.11 6.01
CA ILE A 64 2.82 21.36 5.43
C ILE A 64 2.86 19.88 5.84
N THR A 65 4.04 19.25 5.87
CA THR A 65 4.19 17.85 6.30
C THR A 65 3.81 17.71 7.76
N LYS A 66 4.33 18.60 8.63
CA LYS A 66 4.02 18.60 10.06
C LYS A 66 2.53 18.75 10.34
N THR A 67 1.88 19.67 9.64
CA THR A 67 0.45 19.95 9.78
C THR A 67 -0.39 18.80 9.24
N ALA A 68 -0.04 18.27 8.06
CA ALA A 68 -0.72 17.13 7.47
C ALA A 68 -0.63 15.89 8.38
N THR A 69 0.55 15.58 8.94
CA THR A 69 0.70 14.48 9.89
C THR A 69 -0.20 14.63 11.11
N LYS A 70 -0.32 15.84 11.68
CA LYS A 70 -1.25 16.11 12.79
C LYS A 70 -2.71 15.88 12.41
N ILE A 71 -3.12 16.33 11.22
CA ILE A 71 -4.49 16.11 10.73
C ILE A 71 -4.76 14.62 10.52
N ILE A 72 -3.82 13.86 9.94
CA ILE A 72 -3.94 12.41 9.77
C ILE A 72 -4.12 11.73 11.13
N LEU A 73 -3.37 12.12 12.16
CA LEU A 73 -3.51 11.54 13.50
C LEU A 73 -4.91 11.76 14.09
N LEU A 74 -5.53 12.90 13.82
CA LEU A 74 -6.85 13.28 14.36
C LEU A 74 -8.02 12.67 13.57
N THR A 75 -7.84 12.48 12.26
CA THR A 75 -8.95 12.11 11.35
C THR A 75 -8.82 10.69 10.79
N VAL A 76 -7.62 10.12 10.81
CA VAL A 76 -7.31 8.76 10.33
C VAL A 76 -7.69 8.53 8.86
N VAL A 77 -7.82 9.61 8.08
CA VAL A 77 -8.08 9.54 6.63
C VAL A 77 -6.84 9.06 5.87
N ARG A 78 -7.04 8.53 4.65
CA ARG A 78 -5.91 8.15 3.80
C ARG A 78 -5.16 9.38 3.32
N THR A 79 -3.86 9.24 3.07
CA THR A 79 -3.00 10.35 2.60
C THR A 79 -3.51 11.02 1.33
N GLN A 80 -4.16 10.28 0.41
CA GLN A 80 -4.75 10.87 -0.79
C GLN A 80 -5.99 11.70 -0.47
N GLU A 81 -6.85 11.24 0.44
CA GLU A 81 -8.05 11.95 0.86
C GLU A 81 -7.66 13.30 1.49
N LEU A 82 -6.64 13.31 2.36
CA LEU A 82 -6.11 14.56 2.93
C LEU A 82 -5.47 15.48 1.87
N ARG A 83 -4.71 14.94 0.92
CA ARG A 83 -4.00 15.75 -0.08
C ARG A 83 -4.96 16.54 -0.98
N PHE A 84 -6.12 15.99 -1.27
CA PHE A 84 -7.13 16.60 -2.14
C PHE A 84 -8.31 17.19 -1.37
N ALA A 85 -8.20 17.29 -0.04
CA ALA A 85 -9.21 17.91 0.80
C ALA A 85 -9.42 19.38 0.39
N ARG A 86 -10.68 19.80 0.41
CA ARG A 86 -11.12 21.17 0.16
C ARG A 86 -11.65 21.77 1.46
N TRP A 87 -11.57 23.09 1.55
CA TRP A 87 -12.18 23.87 2.62
C TRP A 87 -13.71 23.81 2.54
#